data_AF-A0A3N5FHD5-F1
#
_entry.id   AF-A0A3N5FHD5-F1
#
_cell.length_a   1.000
_cell.length_b   1.000
_cell.length_c   1.000
_cell.angle_alpha   90.00
_cell.angle_beta   90.00
_cell.angle_gamma   90.00
#
_symmetry.space_group_name_H-M   'P 1'
#
loop_
_entity.id
_entity.type
_entity.pdbx_description
1 polymer ?
#
loop_
_entity_poly.entity_id
_entity_poly.type
_entity_poly.pdbx_seq_one_letter_code
_entity_poly.pdbx_strand_id
1 'polypeptide(L)' 'MDSTFPDKNRYLNLVAGISVLNGCKLLSIDFPHQVIKLRGPQEAVRACYSELEEMLGRYQTK' A
#
# COMPACT_ATOMS: atom_id res chain seq x y z
N MET A 1 4.64 26.86 4.18
CA MET A 1 3.72 26.29 5.18
C MET A 1 2.70 25.47 4.41
N ASP A 2 3.09 24.26 4.00
CA ASP A 2 2.78 23.00 4.69
C ASP A 2 1.28 22.69 4.71
N SER A 3 0.71 22.63 3.50
CA SER A 3 -0.54 21.93 3.26
C SER A 3 -0.25 20.43 3.35
N THR A 4 -0.23 19.94 4.59
CA THR A 4 -0.82 18.67 5.02
C THR A 4 -0.65 17.50 4.03
N PHE A 5 0.25 16.57 4.37
CA PHE A 5 0.30 15.20 3.84
C PHE A 5 -0.42 14.17 4.76
N PRO A 6 -1.69 14.35 5.19
CA PRO A 6 -2.40 13.33 5.97
C PRO A 6 -2.63 12.06 5.13
N ASP A 7 -2.66 12.18 3.80
CA ASP A 7 -2.87 11.03 2.91
C ASP A 7 -1.63 10.13 2.78
N LYS A 8 -0.40 10.64 2.88
CA LYS A 8 0.81 9.78 2.80
C LYS A 8 0.93 8.86 4.01
N ASN A 9 0.65 9.38 5.21
CA ASN A 9 0.69 8.58 6.42
C ASN A 9 -0.44 7.55 6.44
N ARG A 10 -1.64 7.92 5.99
CA ARG A 10 -2.74 6.96 5.81
C ARG A 10 -2.40 5.88 4.78
N TYR A 11 -1.84 6.27 3.64
CA TYR A 11 -1.40 5.34 2.60
C TYR A 11 -0.33 4.39 3.12
N LEU A 12 0.70 4.91 3.80
CA LEU A 12 1.75 4.10 4.40
C LEU A 12 1.18 3.11 5.43
N ASN A 13 0.33 3.58 6.34
CA ASN A 13 -0.27 2.74 7.37
C ASN A 13 -1.17 1.64 6.78
N LEU A 14 -1.92 1.97 5.72
CA LEU A 14 -2.74 1.01 5.00
C LEU A 14 -1.86 -0.07 4.34
N VAL A 15 -0.84 0.36 3.60
CA VAL A 15 0.08 -0.55 2.91
C VAL A 15 0.82 -1.43 3.91
N ALA A 16 1.33 -0.86 5.00
CA ALA A 16 2.00 -1.59 6.06
C ALA A 16 1.06 -2.58 6.76
N GLY A 17 -0.17 -2.16 7.06
CA GLY A 17 -1.19 -3.01 7.69
C GLY A 17 -1.53 -4.23 6.84
N ILE A 18 -1.87 -4.01 5.57
CA ILE A 18 -2.19 -5.11 4.63
C ILE A 18 -0.98 -6.03 4.44
N SER A 19 0.23 -5.46 4.36
CA SER A 19 1.45 -6.25 4.25
C SER A 19 1.60 -7.21 5.44
N VAL A 20 1.45 -6.70 6.67
CA VAL A 20 1.57 -7.51 7.88
C VAL A 20 0.48 -8.56 7.98
N LEU A 21 -0.77 -8.20 7.69
CA LEU A 21 -1.93 -9.12 7.76
C LEU A 21 -1.77 -10.32 6.82
N ASN A 22 -1.20 -10.10 5.64
CA ASN A 22 -1.02 -11.14 4.62
C ASN A 22 0.37 -11.80 4.67
N GLY A 23 1.22 -11.47 5.64
CA GLY A 23 2.56 -12.06 5.76
C GLY A 23 3.56 -11.57 4.70
N CYS A 24 3.32 -10.40 4.11
CA CYS A 24 4.28 -9.69 3.27
C CYS A 24 5.16 -8.74 4.11
N LYS A 25 6.41 -8.58 3.69
CA LYS A 25 7.30 -7.53 4.15
C LYS A 25 7.28 -6.37 3.16
N LEU A 26 6.92 -5.19 3.65
CA LEU A 26 7.06 -3.94 2.90
C LEU A 26 8.54 -3.57 2.78
N LEU A 27 9.04 -3.41 1.55
CA LEU A 27 10.43 -3.02 1.28
C LEU A 27 10.55 -1.51 1.05
N SER A 28 9.70 -0.95 0.21
CA SER A 28 9.69 0.47 -0.11
C SER A 28 8.36 0.90 -0.72
N ILE A 29 8.01 2.17 -0.55
CA ILE A 29 6.92 2.84 -1.24
C ILE A 29 7.47 4.04 -1.97
N ASP A 30 7.20 4.12 -3.26
CA ASP A 30 7.38 5.31 -4.08
C ASP A 30 6.03 6.02 -4.20
N PHE A 31 5.82 7.06 -3.41
CA PHE A 31 4.57 7.81 -3.38
C PHE A 31 4.30 8.59 -4.69
N PRO A 32 5.28 9.33 -5.28
CA PRO A 32 5.09 9.98 -6.57
C PRO A 32 4.58 9.07 -7.68
N HIS A 33 5.08 7.84 -7.74
CA HIS A 33 4.72 6.88 -8.78
C HIS A 33 3.72 5.80 -8.33
N GLN A 34 3.25 5.86 -7.08
CA GLN A 34 2.38 4.86 -6.45
C GLN A 34 2.90 3.41 -6.58
N VAL A 35 4.22 3.24 -6.53
CA VAL A 35 4.86 1.92 -6.65
C VAL A 35 5.13 1.35 -5.26
N ILE A 36 4.58 0.17 -4.98
CA ILE A 36 4.78 -0.56 -3.73
C ILE A 36 5.63 -1.80 -4.00
N LYS A 37 6.73 -1.95 -3.26
CA LYS A 37 7.59 -3.14 -3.31
C LYS A 37 7.35 -4.00 -2.07
N LEU A 38 6.84 -5.20 -2.29
CA LEU A 38 6.56 -6.21 -1.26
C LEU A 38 7.47 -7.43 -1.44
N ARG A 39 7.74 -8.12 -0.34
CA ARG A 39 8.47 -9.40 -0.34
C ARG A 39 7.74 -10.41 0.52
N GLY A 40 7.53 -11.60 0.01
CA GLY A 40 6.92 -12.71 0.73
C GLY A 40 6.75 -13.93 -0.18
N PRO A 41 6.11 -14.99 0.32
CA PRO A 41 5.64 -16.10 -0.52
C PRO A 41 4.77 -15.58 -1.68
N GLN A 42 4.81 -16.25 -2.83
CA GLN A 42 4.10 -15.78 -4.03
C GLN A 42 2.58 -15.60 -3.79
N GLU A 43 1.97 -16.50 -3.02
CA GLU A 43 0.55 -16.44 -2.66
C GLU A 43 0.23 -15.23 -1.77
N ALA A 44 1.07 -14.99 -0.74
CA ALA A 44 0.95 -13.83 0.14
C ALA A 44 1.09 -12.51 -0.64
N VAL A 45 2.08 -12.42 -1.53
CA VAL A 45 2.30 -11.23 -2.36
C VAL A 45 1.10 -10.95 -3.27
N ARG A 46 0.49 -12.00 -3.87
CA ARG A 46 -0.74 -11.84 -4.66
C ARG A 46 -1.91 -11.35 -3.81
N ALA A 47 -2.09 -11.91 -2.60
CA ALA A 47 -3.15 -11.47 -1.67
C ALA A 47 -2.96 -10.00 -1.26
N CYS A 48 -1.72 -9.62 -0.90
CA CYS A 48 -1.37 -8.23 -0.62
C CYS A 48 -1.72 -7.29 -1.77
N TYR A 49 -1.36 -7.62 -3.01
CA TYR A 49 -1.70 -6.78 -4.17
C TYR A 49 -3.20 -6.69 -4.41
N SER A 50 -3.93 -7.79 -4.29
CA SER A 50 -5.40 -7.81 -4.48
C SER A 50 -6.11 -6.93 -3.46
N GLU A 51 -5.74 -7.01 -2.18
CA GLU A 51 -6.36 -6.21 -1.11
C GLU A 51 -5.97 -4.73 -1.21
N LEU A 52 -4.71 -4.46 -1.58
CA LEU A 52 -4.25 -3.09 -1.86
C LEU A 52 -5.00 -2.48 -3.03
N GLU A 53 -5.23 -3.22 -4.10
CA GLU A 53 -6.00 -2.77 -5.26
C GLU A 53 -7.46 -2.49 -4.89
N GLU A 54 -8.09 -3.32 -4.05
CA GLU A 54 -9.47 -3.09 -3.59
C GLU A 54 -9.57 -1.81 -2.73
N MET A 55 -8.63 -1.62 -1.80
CA MET A 55 -8.64 -0.51 -0.85
C MET A 55 -8.19 0.81 -1.47
N LEU A 56 -7.20 0.77 -2.37
CA LEU A 56 -6.65 1.95 -3.06
C LEU A 56 -7.39 2.27 -4.37
N GLY A 57 -7.96 1.27 -5.04
CA GLY A 57 -8.74 1.43 -6.27
C GLY A 57 -10.05 2.20 -6.08
N ARG A 58 -10.57 2.28 -4.84
CA ARG A 58 -11.69 3.18 -4.50
C ARG A 58 -11.30 4.66 -4.40
N TYR A 59 -10.00 5.01 -4.44
CA TYR A 59 -9.52 6.39 -4.39
C TYR A 59 -9.33 7.05 -5.77
N GLN A 60 -9.64 6.36 -6.87
CA GLN A 60 -9.72 6.97 -8.20
C GLN A 60 -11.13 6.81 -8.79
N THR A 61 -12.07 7.63 -8.34
CA THR A 61 -13.19 8.08 -9.18
C THR A 61 -13.63 9.48 -8.79
N LYS A 62 -12.95 10.48 -9.34
CA LYS A 62 -13.58 11.68 -9.94
C LYS A 62 -12.57 12.46 -10.77
#